data_AF-A0A8K0FYU4-F1
#
_entry.id   AF-A0A8K0FYU4-F1
#
_cell.length_a   1.000
_cell.length_b   1.000
_cell.length_c   1.000
_cell.angle_alpha   90.00
_cell.angle_beta   90.00
_cell.angle_gamma   90.00
#
_symmetry.space_group_name_H-M   'P 1'
#
loop_
_entity.id
_entity.type
_entity.pdbx_description
1 polymer ?
#
loop_
_entity_poly.entity_id
_entity_poly.type
_entity_poly.pdbx_seq_one_letter_code
_entity_poly.pdbx_strand_id
1 'polypeptide(L)' 'MRASEIKRCAIINKHLPGRTPEEILKVPKTSGIKRDFVYRTVNGYKETRNIKDKPRSDTSCSKRAPVMLKALENQKH' A
#
# COMPACT_ATOMS: atom_id res chain seq x y z
N MET A 1 -11.51 3.92 5.93
CA MET A 1 -10.44 3.03 5.39
C MET A 1 -10.40 3.19 3.88
N ARG A 2 -9.20 3.28 3.30
CA ARG A 2 -9.06 3.25 1.83
C ARG A 2 -9.41 1.87 1.28
N ALA A 3 -9.85 1.79 0.03
CA ALA A 3 -10.16 0.51 -0.63
C ALA A 3 -9.00 -0.50 -0.60
N SER A 4 -7.76 -0.02 -0.61
CA SER A 4 -6.54 -0.84 -0.45
C SER A 4 -6.43 -1.47 0.94
N GLU A 5 -6.72 -0.72 1.99
CA GLU A 5 -6.65 -1.19 3.38
C GLU A 5 -7.71 -2.25 3.67
N ILE A 6 -8.91 -2.11 3.08
CA ILE A 6 -9.98 -3.11 3.18
C ILE A 6 -9.51 -4.45 2.61
N LYS A 7 -8.88 -4.42 1.43
CA LYS A 7 -8.31 -5.63 0.80
C LYS A 7 -7.20 -6.25 1.66
N ARG A 8 -6.32 -5.44 2.26
CA ARG A 8 -5.26 -5.95 3.15
C ARG A 8 -5.84 -6.59 4.40
N CYS A 9 -6.81 -5.95 5.06
CA CYS A 9 -7.53 -6.55 6.19
C CYS A 9 -8.11 -7.92 5.83
N ALA A 10 -8.78 -8.03 4.68
CA ALA A 10 -9.37 -9.30 4.24
C ALA A 10 -8.31 -10.39 4.01
N ILE A 11 -7.13 -10.03 3.50
CA ILE A 11 -5.99 -10.96 3.31
C ILE A 11 -5.43 -11.39 4.67
N ILE A 12 -5.16 -10.43 5.56
CA ILE A 12 -4.58 -10.72 6.88
C ILE A 12 -5.54 -11.52 7.76
N ASN A 13 -6.83 -11.21 7.77
CA ASN A 13 -7.83 -11.99 8.50
C ASN A 13 -7.86 -13.47 8.06
N LYS A 14 -7.53 -13.75 6.79
CA LYS A 14 -7.38 -15.12 6.30
C LYS A 14 -6.03 -15.73 6.63
N HIS A 15 -4.98 -14.92 6.75
CA HIS A 15 -3.62 -15.37 7.11
C HIS A 15 -3.48 -15.70 8.61
N LEU A 16 -4.14 -14.95 9.50
CA LEU A 16 -4.12 -15.14 10.95
C LEU A 16 -4.37 -16.58 11.43
N PRO A 17 -5.35 -17.33 10.88
CA PRO A 17 -5.55 -18.74 11.24
C PRO A 17 -4.49 -19.69 10.65
N GLY A 18 -3.38 -19.19 10.11
CA GLY A 18 -2.26 -19.98 9.60
C GLY A 18 -2.29 -20.28 8.10
N ARG A 19 -3.27 -19.74 7.34
CA ARG A 19 -3.35 -20.00 5.90
C ARG A 19 -2.19 -19.37 5.14
N THR A 20 -1.67 -20.11 4.18
CA THR A 20 -0.63 -19.67 3.26
C THR A 20 -1.17 -18.70 2.20
N PRO A 21 -0.33 -17.83 1.60
CA PRO A 21 -0.75 -16.95 0.50
C PRO A 21 -1.42 -17.69 -0.66
N GLU A 22 -0.97 -18.91 -0.96
CA GLU A 22 -1.54 -19.75 -2.04
C GLU A 22 -2.96 -20.22 -1.72
N GLU A 23 -3.21 -20.63 -0.47
CA GLU A 23 -4.56 -20.99 -0.02
C GLU A 23 -5.49 -19.79 -0.02
N ILE A 24 -4.99 -18.59 0.31
CA ILE A 24 -5.78 -17.35 0.27
C ILE A 24 -6.22 -17.02 -1.16
N LEU A 25 -5.38 -17.29 -2.16
CA LEU A 25 -5.68 -17.08 -3.58
C LEU A 25 -6.68 -18.09 -4.15
N LYS A 26 -6.77 -19.30 -3.57
CA LYS A 26 -7.76 -20.31 -3.95
C LYS A 26 -9.19 -19.97 -3.50
N VAL A 27 -9.35 -19.01 -2.57
CA VAL A 27 -10.68 -18.63 -2.07
C VAL A 27 -11.43 -17.78 -3.11
N PRO A 28 -12.63 -18.15 -3.59
CA PRO A 28 -13.31 -17.43 -4.67
C PRO A 28 -13.49 -15.92 -4.44
N LYS A 29 -13.63 -15.51 -3.17
CA LYS A 29 -13.72 -14.08 -2.77
C LYS A 29 -12.44 -13.26 -3.02
N THR A 30 -11.33 -13.86 -3.44
CA THR A 30 -10.09 -13.15 -3.83
C THR A 30 -9.92 -13.00 -5.34
N SER A 31 -10.90 -13.39 -6.17
CA SER A 31 -10.85 -13.39 -7.65
C SER A 31 -10.55 -12.04 -8.32
N GLY A 32 -10.52 -10.92 -7.59
CA GLY A 32 -10.10 -9.60 -8.08
C GLY A 32 -8.80 -9.06 -7.44
N ILE A 33 -8.10 -9.88 -6.65
CA ILE A 33 -6.87 -9.49 -5.94
C ILE A 33 -5.67 -10.14 -6.65
N LYS A 34 -4.73 -9.32 -7.11
CA LYS A 34 -3.50 -9.81 -7.75
C LYS A 34 -2.66 -10.64 -6.78
N ARG A 35 -2.04 -11.72 -7.28
CA ARG A 35 -1.10 -12.57 -6.52
C ARG A 35 -0.06 -11.74 -5.77
N ASP A 36 0.62 -10.85 -6.48
CA ASP A 36 1.68 -10.00 -5.90
C ASP A 36 1.17 -9.16 -4.72
N PHE A 37 -0.09 -8.73 -4.76
CA PHE A 37 -0.69 -7.94 -3.69
C PHE A 37 -0.88 -8.78 -2.43
N VAL A 38 -1.28 -10.05 -2.56
CA VAL A 38 -1.40 -10.99 -1.43
C VAL A 38 -0.04 -11.23 -0.78
N TYR A 39 0.98 -11.59 -1.57
CA TYR A 39 2.32 -11.86 -1.05
C TYR A 39 2.94 -10.62 -0.39
N ARG A 40 2.87 -9.44 -1.03
CA ARG A 40 3.37 -8.19 -0.45
C ARG A 40 2.65 -7.85 0.86
N THR A 41 1.34 -8.09 0.93
CA THR A 41 0.55 -7.81 2.14
C THR A 41 0.95 -8.74 3.29
N VAL A 42 1.06 -10.05 3.03
CA VAL A 42 1.47 -11.03 4.05
C VAL A 42 2.89 -10.76 4.53
N ASN A 43 3.85 -10.55 3.62
CA ASN A 43 5.24 -10.26 4.00
C ASN A 43 5.37 -8.95 4.77
N GLY A 44 4.74 -7.88 4.28
CA GLY A 44 4.76 -6.60 4.98
C GLY A 44 4.11 -6.67 6.37
N TYR A 45 3.05 -7.48 6.53
CA TYR A 45 2.44 -7.71 7.83
C TYR A 45 3.34 -8.54 8.76
N LYS A 46 4.08 -9.54 8.25
CA LYS A 46 5.06 -10.28 9.07
C LYS A 46 6.18 -9.38 9.59
N GLU A 47 6.62 -8.43 8.78
CA GLU A 47 7.67 -7.47 9.14
C GLU A 47 7.20 -6.40 10.12
N THR A 48 6.02 -5.80 9.89
CA THR A 48 5.58 -4.58 10.59
C THR A 48 4.43 -4.79 11.55
N ARG A 49 3.75 -5.95 11.49
CA ARG A 49 2.48 -6.24 12.15
C ARG A 49 1.40 -5.18 11.91
N ASN A 50 1.51 -4.42 10.82
CA ASN A 50 0.62 -3.32 10.49
C ASN A 50 -0.09 -3.55 9.14
N ILE A 51 -1.35 -3.14 9.06
CA ILE A 51 -2.23 -3.27 7.89
C ILE A 51 -2.39 -1.92 7.17
N LYS A 52 -2.10 -0.81 7.86
CA LYS A 52 -2.20 0.56 7.34
C LYS A 52 -1.20 0.80 6.23
N ASP A 53 -1.55 1.69 5.31
CA ASP A 53 -0.57 2.20 4.35
C ASP A 53 0.61 2.84 5.11
N LYS A 54 1.83 2.55 4.65
CA LYS A 54 3.00 3.31 5.08
C LYS A 54 2.72 4.78 4.77
N PRO A 55 2.96 5.72 5.69
CA PRO A 55 2.78 7.13 5.39
C PRO A 55 3.56 7.42 4.10
N ARG A 56 2.88 7.98 3.10
CA ARG A 56 3.56 8.46 1.90
C ARG A 56 4.56 9.48 2.39
N SER A 57 5.84 9.29 2.06
CA SER A 57 6.85 10.33 2.26
C SER A 57 6.29 11.61 1.67
N ASP A 58 6.23 12.66 2.48
CA ASP A 58 5.65 13.96 2.15
C ASP A 58 6.54 14.74 1.18
N THR A 59 7.03 14.05 0.15
CA THR A 59 7.66 14.67 -1.00
C THR A 59 6.53 15.18 -1.87
N SER A 60 5.93 16.29 -1.44
CA SER A 60 5.08 17.10 -2.31
C SER A 60 5.80 17.28 -3.65
N CYS A 61 5.06 17.17 -4.75
CA CYS A 61 5.64 17.30 -6.10
C CYS A 61 6.43 18.62 -6.27
N SER A 62 6.03 19.65 -5.53
CA SER A 62 6.73 20.93 -5.35
C SER A 62 8.21 20.76 -4.98
N LYS A 63 8.58 19.84 -4.08
CA LYS A 63 10.00 19.63 -3.71
C LYS A 63 10.83 19.05 -4.86
N ARG A 64 10.20 18.36 -5.81
CA ARG A 64 10.82 17.77 -7.01
C ARG A 64 10.90 18.71 -8.20
N ALA A 65 10.25 19.88 -8.14
CA ALA A 65 10.38 20.88 -9.19
C ALA A 65 11.85 21.34 -9.25
N PRO A 66 12.47 21.39 -10.46
CA PRO A 66 13.81 21.95 -10.62
C PRO A 66 13.85 23.37 -10.04
N VAL A 67 14.99 23.73 -9.45
CA VAL A 67 15.19 25.01 -8.72
C VAL A 67 14.70 26.22 -9.52
N MET A 68 14.88 26.18 -10.84
CA MET A 68 14.43 27.22 -11.78
C MET A 68 12.92 27.49 -11.72
N LEU A 69 12.07 26.46 -11.56
CA LEU A 69 10.61 26.64 -11.48
C LEU A 69 10.19 27.21 -10.11
N LYS A 70 10.90 26.88 -9.04
CA LYS A 70 10.65 27.46 -7.70
C LYS A 70 10.98 28.95 -7.65
N ALA A 71 12.00 29.39 -8.38
CA ALA A 71 12.41 30.79 -8.44
C ALA A 71 11.36 31.68 -9.15
N LEU A 72 10.72 31.17 -10.21
CA LEU A 72 9.68 31.89 -10.95
C LEU A 72 8.36 32.04 -10.16
N GLU A 73 8.05 31.09 -9.28
CA GLU A 73 6.87 31.15 -8.41
C GLU A 73 7.01 32.23 -7.33
N ASN A 74 8.22 32.43 -6.79
CA ASN A 74 8.52 33.43 -5.76
C ASN A 74 8.63 34.88 -6.28
N GLN A 75 8.71 35.11 -7.60
CA GLN A 75 8.80 36.45 -8.19
C GLN A 75 7.45 37.11 -8.49
N LYS A 76 6.34 36.40 -8.30
CA LYS A 76 4.98 36.90 -8.55
C LYS A 76 4.31 37.54 -7.32
N HIS A 77 5.07 37.78 -6.25
CA HIS A 77 4.63 38.47 -5.04
C HIS A 77 5.32 39.81 -4.87
#